data_AF-R7JD50-F1
#
_entry.id   AF-R7JD50-F1
#
_cell.length_a   1.000
_cell.length_b   1.000
_cell.length_c   1.000
_cell.angle_alpha   90.00
_cell.angle_beta   90.00
_cell.angle_gamma   90.00
#
_symmetry.space_group_name_H-M   'P 1'
#
loop_
_entity.id
_entity.type
_entity.pdbx_description
1 polymer ?
#
loop_
_entity_poly.entity_id
_entity_poly.type
_entity_poly.pdbx_seq_one_letter_code
_entity_poly.pdbx_strand_id
1 'polypeptide(L)'
;MGIASLLQRPLMGSEFKKANLINTWANEDAVNKIEKYYNNASGADRKEKIYNTFRDQLGDLVGIDGKETKDFADILKIPRDTSGKFIGNIGNEKIHNAVNELVNLTQTDKYNSKAFKKAYKDIVGETLIAENIKFKGDKGFFSNNLESLCEDTVKMLRGVVKADINDADKLTKYFNKSKKLVNWKSIGGLGVIIPLALSMQSINRWITYKQSGRKGAPIYKDFGKDSEHKELSSKDKKELLAQKFVSIGSMIGVCGLSMFMDRPVWKNIFQFKGIFPTMDQARIISTATFASRMAVSEDKNELREATVRDIATFSSFYFLGDYVAKGIATFLEHKNKHKGVHLINRLKEAPGKDANVFKKFWHWAKHTSLKSSDELKTIEDKRLRTICQIGNIVFSLLSLGVFIPIYTRSKTNKKHAEELAKLNAEKNANSASNAAASSASGSTDAAGISSTDEFSKALIKDNTAFKSFFNS
;
A
#
# COMPACT_ATOMS: atom_id res chain seq x y z
N MET A 1 12.50 -5.37 22.73
CA MET A 1 12.23 -3.96 23.04
C MET A 1 12.60 -3.13 21.82
N GLY A 2 11.65 -2.46 21.16
CA GLY A 2 11.87 -1.78 19.88
C GLY A 2 12.23 -0.29 20.01
N ILE A 3 12.51 0.36 18.87
CA ILE A 3 12.79 1.81 18.75
C ILE A 3 11.76 2.67 19.51
N ALA A 4 10.49 2.28 19.49
CA ALA A 4 9.41 2.95 20.23
C ALA A 4 9.63 3.03 21.74
N SER A 5 10.24 1.99 22.34
CA SER A 5 10.54 1.96 23.78
C SER A 5 11.75 2.82 24.15
N LEU A 6 12.74 2.90 23.25
CA LEU A 6 13.92 3.75 23.40
C LEU A 6 13.57 5.23 23.29
N LEU A 7 12.62 5.59 22.42
CA LEU A 7 12.21 6.98 22.18
C LEU A 7 11.18 7.51 23.20
N GLN A 8 10.42 6.64 23.88
CA GLN A 8 9.37 7.05 24.81
C GLN A 8 9.89 7.95 25.93
N ARG A 9 10.94 7.52 26.67
CA ARG A 9 11.43 8.27 27.84
C ARG A 9 12.08 9.61 27.45
N PRO A 10 12.98 9.68 26.45
CA PRO A 10 13.60 10.95 26.07
C PRO A 10 12.61 11.99 25.53
N LEU A 11 11.62 11.56 24.74
CA LEU A 11 10.69 12.50 24.09
C LEU A 11 9.52 12.91 24.98
N MET A 12 8.96 11.96 25.76
CA MET A 12 7.86 12.28 26.69
C MET A 12 8.37 12.94 27.97
N GLY A 13 9.62 12.70 28.37
CA GLY A 13 10.18 13.18 29.63
C GLY A 13 9.67 12.38 30.85
N SER A 14 10.29 12.62 32.01
CA SER A 14 9.92 11.97 33.27
C SER A 14 8.48 12.28 33.70
N GLU A 15 8.01 13.49 33.42
CA GLU A 15 6.66 14.00 33.73
C GLU A 15 5.53 13.16 33.11
N PHE A 16 5.72 12.60 31.91
CA PHE A 16 4.69 11.80 31.22
C PHE A 16 5.03 10.31 31.12
N LYS A 17 5.96 9.82 31.96
CA LYS A 17 6.41 8.40 31.95
C LYS A 17 5.25 7.42 32.14
N LYS A 18 4.28 7.77 32.99
CA LYS A 18 3.11 6.91 33.31
C LYS A 18 2.09 6.81 32.17
N ALA A 19 2.10 7.75 31.21
CA ALA A 19 1.17 7.73 30.10
C ALA A 19 1.40 6.56 29.12
N ASN A 20 2.63 6.04 29.06
CA ASN A 20 3.05 4.88 28.26
C ASN A 20 2.41 4.78 26.86
N LEU A 21 2.91 5.60 25.94
CA LEU A 21 2.45 5.67 24.56
C LEU A 21 3.24 4.76 23.61
N ILE A 22 3.99 3.79 24.11
CA ILE A 22 4.86 2.92 23.29
C ILE A 22 4.05 2.21 22.20
N ASN A 23 2.86 1.72 22.54
CA ASN A 23 1.94 1.00 21.64
C ASN A 23 0.83 1.89 21.04
N THR A 24 1.00 3.22 21.12
CA THR A 24 0.11 4.20 20.49
C THR A 24 0.74 4.69 19.20
N TRP A 25 -0.08 4.70 18.14
CA TRP A 25 0.30 5.07 16.77
C TRP A 25 -0.61 6.17 16.20
N ALA A 26 -1.27 6.92 17.10
CA ALA A 26 -2.05 8.10 16.77
C ALA A 26 -1.21 9.08 15.96
N ASN A 27 -1.58 9.25 14.69
CA ASN A 27 -0.92 10.20 13.81
C ASN A 27 -1.26 11.64 14.20
N GLU A 28 -0.57 12.61 13.62
CA GLU A 28 -0.70 14.02 14.02
C GLU A 28 -2.13 14.56 13.87
N ASP A 29 -2.81 14.16 12.81
CA ASP A 29 -4.21 14.50 12.55
C ASP A 29 -5.15 13.94 13.64
N ALA A 30 -5.01 12.65 14.01
CA ALA A 30 -5.76 12.07 15.12
C ALA A 30 -5.47 12.76 16.44
N VAL A 31 -4.20 13.03 16.75
CA VAL A 31 -3.83 13.73 18.00
C VAL A 31 -4.46 15.12 18.05
N ASN A 32 -4.41 15.89 16.95
CA ASN A 32 -5.01 17.22 16.90
C ASN A 32 -6.54 17.17 17.07
N LYS A 33 -7.22 16.18 16.48
CA LYS A 33 -8.67 16.00 16.69
C LYS A 33 -8.96 15.61 18.14
N ILE A 34 -8.24 14.65 18.71
CA ILE A 34 -8.39 14.24 20.11
C ILE A 34 -8.19 15.43 21.05
N GLU A 35 -7.12 16.19 20.86
CA GLU A 35 -6.81 17.41 21.61
C GLU A 35 -7.95 18.44 21.51
N LYS A 36 -8.44 18.70 20.29
CA LYS A 36 -9.57 19.63 20.05
C LYS A 36 -10.82 19.23 20.81
N TYR A 37 -11.32 18.00 20.65
CA TYR A 37 -12.57 17.60 21.30
C TYR A 37 -12.41 17.45 22.82
N TYR A 38 -11.26 16.97 23.29
CA TYR A 38 -11.02 16.84 24.73
C TYR A 38 -10.91 18.20 25.43
N ASN A 39 -10.34 19.22 24.77
CA ASN A 39 -10.29 20.58 25.29
C ASN A 39 -11.68 21.25 25.31
N ASN A 40 -12.51 20.97 24.30
CA ASN A 40 -13.86 21.54 24.20
C ASN A 40 -14.90 20.83 25.07
N ALA A 41 -14.63 19.58 25.47
CA ALA A 41 -15.52 18.80 26.31
C ALA A 41 -15.50 19.31 27.77
N SER A 42 -16.69 19.48 28.33
CA SER A 42 -16.93 19.75 29.75
C SER A 42 -17.53 18.53 30.43
N GLY A 43 -17.36 18.38 31.74
CA GLY A 43 -18.00 17.33 32.54
C GLY A 43 -17.80 17.60 34.02
N ALA A 44 -18.72 17.14 34.88
CA ALA A 44 -18.63 17.29 36.32
C ALA A 44 -17.41 16.54 36.89
N ASP A 45 -17.08 15.41 36.29
CA ASP A 45 -15.86 14.67 36.57
C ASP A 45 -15.05 14.34 35.30
N ARG A 46 -13.87 13.75 35.50
CA ARG A 46 -12.99 13.35 34.39
C ARG A 46 -13.60 12.26 33.51
N LYS A 47 -14.41 11.35 34.07
CA LYS A 47 -15.06 10.28 33.28
C LYS A 47 -16.11 10.86 32.36
N GLU A 48 -16.93 11.78 32.86
CA GLU A 48 -17.94 12.49 32.08
C GLU A 48 -17.29 13.37 31.02
N LYS A 49 -16.18 14.06 31.33
CA LYS A 49 -15.41 14.80 30.32
C LYS A 49 -14.91 13.88 29.19
N ILE A 50 -14.40 12.70 29.53
CA ILE A 50 -13.95 11.70 28.55
C ILE A 50 -15.14 11.15 27.73
N TYR A 51 -16.27 10.86 28.38
CA TYR A 51 -17.50 10.44 27.72
C TYR A 51 -17.96 11.49 26.70
N ASN A 52 -18.04 12.76 27.13
CA ASN A 52 -18.43 13.88 26.27
C ASN A 52 -17.44 14.08 25.11
N THR A 53 -16.14 13.81 25.32
CA THR A 53 -15.15 13.80 24.23
C THR A 53 -15.50 12.78 23.16
N PHE A 54 -15.82 11.53 23.53
CA PHE A 54 -16.23 10.50 22.57
C PHE A 54 -17.56 10.84 21.89
N ARG A 55 -18.56 11.32 22.66
CA ARG A 55 -19.85 11.75 22.12
C ARG A 55 -19.67 12.85 21.07
N ASP A 56 -18.91 13.87 21.39
CA ASP A 56 -18.73 15.04 20.52
C ASP A 56 -17.92 14.69 19.29
N GLN A 57 -16.89 13.85 19.45
CA GLN A 57 -16.15 13.29 18.32
C GLN A 57 -17.07 12.51 17.39
N LEU A 58 -17.84 11.55 17.92
CA LEU A 58 -18.74 10.73 17.11
C LEU A 58 -19.85 11.57 16.47
N GLY A 59 -20.43 12.53 17.18
CA GLY A 59 -21.48 13.40 16.63
C GLY A 59 -21.00 14.33 15.53
N ASP A 60 -19.73 14.71 15.54
CA ASP A 60 -19.14 15.57 14.50
C ASP A 60 -18.67 14.78 13.26
N LEU A 61 -18.80 13.46 13.26
CA LEU A 61 -18.46 12.62 12.12
C LEU A 61 -19.59 12.54 11.10
N VAL A 62 -19.16 12.50 9.85
CA VAL A 62 -19.95 12.17 8.67
C VAL A 62 -19.21 11.08 7.93
N GLY A 63 -19.94 10.10 7.39
CA GLY A 63 -19.35 9.05 6.57
C GLY A 63 -20.21 8.67 5.39
N ILE A 64 -19.68 7.82 4.52
CA ILE A 64 -20.35 7.41 3.30
C ILE A 64 -20.73 5.94 3.41
N ASP A 65 -22.01 5.66 3.24
CA ASP A 65 -22.58 4.32 3.16
C ASP A 65 -23.26 4.14 1.80
N GLY A 66 -22.60 3.40 0.91
CA GLY A 66 -23.08 3.19 -0.45
C GLY A 66 -23.03 4.50 -1.26
N LYS A 67 -24.19 5.11 -1.51
CA LYS A 67 -24.30 6.40 -2.22
C LYS A 67 -24.60 7.57 -1.29
N GLU A 68 -24.94 7.28 -0.04
CA GLU A 68 -25.47 8.27 0.89
C GLU A 68 -24.37 8.75 1.83
N THR A 69 -24.35 10.06 2.04
CA THR A 69 -23.57 10.67 3.10
C THR A 69 -24.43 10.71 4.35
N LYS A 70 -24.00 10.05 5.43
CA LYS A 70 -24.76 9.92 6.67
C LYS A 70 -24.07 10.65 7.81
N ASP A 71 -24.86 11.38 8.60
CA ASP A 71 -24.43 12.05 9.82
C ASP A 71 -24.49 11.07 11.00
N PHE A 72 -23.37 10.90 11.73
CA PHE A 72 -23.34 10.04 12.90
C PHE A 72 -24.23 10.55 14.03
N ALA A 73 -24.38 11.86 14.18
CA ALA A 73 -25.27 12.39 15.22
C ALA A 73 -26.71 11.91 15.02
N ASP A 74 -27.17 11.82 13.77
CA ASP A 74 -28.53 11.39 13.44
C ASP A 74 -28.70 9.89 13.66
N ILE A 75 -27.73 9.07 13.21
CA ILE A 75 -27.75 7.61 13.39
C ILE A 75 -27.68 7.24 14.87
N LEU A 76 -26.78 7.88 15.62
CA LEU A 76 -26.51 7.57 17.01
C LEU A 76 -27.49 8.28 17.96
N LYS A 77 -28.37 9.13 17.42
CA LYS A 77 -29.35 9.94 18.18
C LYS A 77 -28.67 10.80 19.25
N ILE A 78 -27.64 11.55 18.86
CA ILE A 78 -26.89 12.42 19.76
C ILE A 78 -27.64 13.75 19.88
N PRO A 79 -28.10 14.14 21.09
CA PRO A 79 -28.83 15.37 21.28
C PRO A 79 -27.96 16.59 20.99
N ARG A 80 -28.58 17.66 20.48
CA ARG A 80 -27.97 18.97 20.31
C ARG A 80 -28.76 20.02 21.09
N ASP A 81 -28.06 21.00 21.65
CA ASP A 81 -28.70 22.19 22.20
C ASP A 81 -29.14 23.16 21.10
N THR A 82 -29.75 24.29 21.49
CA THR A 82 -30.20 25.34 20.57
C THR A 82 -29.06 26.02 19.80
N SER A 83 -27.82 25.86 20.25
CA SER A 83 -26.61 26.39 19.60
C SER A 83 -25.94 25.37 18.68
N GLY A 84 -26.51 24.16 18.56
CA GLY A 84 -25.96 23.05 17.79
C GLY A 84 -24.83 22.28 18.49
N LYS A 85 -24.54 22.55 19.77
CA LYS A 85 -23.55 21.81 20.57
C LYS A 85 -24.15 20.48 21.04
N PHE A 86 -23.36 19.42 20.98
CA PHE A 86 -23.79 18.11 21.49
C PHE A 86 -23.95 18.15 23.01
N ILE A 87 -25.07 17.61 23.51
CA ILE A 87 -25.40 17.58 24.94
C ILE A 87 -26.00 16.23 25.32
N GLY A 88 -26.05 15.95 26.62
CA GLY A 88 -26.66 14.74 27.17
C GLY A 88 -25.99 13.43 26.74
N ASN A 89 -26.71 12.33 26.96
CA ASN A 89 -26.26 10.99 26.61
C ASN A 89 -26.63 10.63 25.17
N ILE A 90 -25.92 9.65 24.61
CA ILE A 90 -26.21 9.12 23.28
C ILE A 90 -27.53 8.36 23.36
N GLY A 91 -28.50 8.72 22.51
CA GLY A 91 -29.84 8.14 22.57
C GLY A 91 -29.94 6.68 22.13
N ASN A 92 -28.96 6.18 21.38
CA ASN A 92 -28.83 4.75 21.09
C ASN A 92 -28.16 4.03 22.27
N GLU A 93 -28.93 3.22 23.02
CA GLU A 93 -28.48 2.53 24.23
C GLU A 93 -27.26 1.64 24.01
N LYS A 94 -27.23 0.89 22.90
CA LYS A 94 -26.10 0.02 22.56
C LYS A 94 -24.82 0.82 22.35
N ILE A 95 -24.94 2.01 21.76
CA ILE A 95 -23.82 2.93 21.52
C ILE A 95 -23.42 3.63 22.81
N HIS A 96 -24.38 4.04 23.64
CA HIS A 96 -24.11 4.58 24.96
C HIS A 96 -23.27 3.60 25.79
N ASN A 97 -23.66 2.33 25.81
CA ASN A 97 -22.92 1.26 26.47
C ASN A 97 -21.52 1.05 25.85
N ALA A 98 -21.41 1.07 24.52
CA ALA A 98 -20.13 0.99 23.83
C ALA A 98 -19.20 2.15 24.21
N VAL A 99 -19.70 3.38 24.24
CA VAL A 99 -18.90 4.56 24.63
C VAL A 99 -18.51 4.49 26.10
N ASN A 100 -19.41 4.07 27.00
CA ASN A 100 -19.07 3.82 28.40
C ASN A 100 -17.94 2.79 28.55
N GLU A 101 -17.95 1.73 27.74
CA GLU A 101 -16.86 0.75 27.72
C GLU A 101 -15.54 1.39 27.24
N LEU A 102 -15.57 2.26 26.23
CA LEU A 102 -14.39 3.03 25.81
C LEU A 102 -13.87 3.93 26.95
N VAL A 103 -14.76 4.59 27.71
CA VAL A 103 -14.38 5.37 28.90
C VAL A 103 -13.78 4.47 29.98
N ASN A 104 -14.36 3.30 30.26
CA ASN A 104 -13.82 2.36 31.24
C ASN A 104 -12.40 1.92 30.85
N LEU A 105 -12.14 1.69 29.57
CA LEU A 105 -10.81 1.34 29.06
C LEU A 105 -9.77 2.46 29.26
N THR A 106 -10.17 3.72 29.44
CA THR A 106 -9.22 4.78 29.81
C THR A 106 -8.81 4.72 31.27
N GLN A 107 -9.62 4.09 32.13
CA GLN A 107 -9.41 4.03 33.58
C GLN A 107 -8.66 2.76 34.03
N THR A 108 -8.79 1.67 33.29
CA THR A 108 -8.21 0.37 33.67
C THR A 108 -6.68 0.36 33.74
N ASP A 109 -6.10 -0.53 34.55
CA ASP A 109 -4.64 -0.65 34.66
C ASP A 109 -3.96 -1.26 33.44
N LYS A 110 -4.62 -2.22 32.79
CA LYS A 110 -4.18 -2.86 31.54
C LYS A 110 -5.20 -2.64 30.42
N TYR A 111 -4.71 -2.34 29.22
CA TYR A 111 -5.57 -2.11 28.06
C TYR A 111 -6.14 -3.45 27.56
N ASN A 112 -7.47 -3.54 27.45
CA ASN A 112 -8.15 -4.74 26.98
C ASN A 112 -8.62 -4.57 25.53
N SER A 113 -7.85 -5.14 24.59
CA SER A 113 -8.17 -5.07 23.16
C SER A 113 -9.46 -5.80 22.78
N LYS A 114 -9.87 -6.85 23.51
CA LYS A 114 -11.13 -7.57 23.23
C LYS A 114 -12.34 -6.72 23.55
N ALA A 115 -12.32 -6.07 24.72
CA ALA A 115 -13.36 -5.13 25.15
C ALA A 115 -13.47 -3.95 24.16
N PHE A 116 -12.32 -3.37 23.78
CA PHE A 116 -12.27 -2.33 22.75
C PHE A 116 -12.92 -2.79 21.44
N LYS A 117 -12.52 -3.96 20.91
CA LYS A 117 -13.06 -4.48 19.64
C LYS A 117 -14.56 -4.74 19.71
N LYS A 118 -15.09 -5.13 20.87
CA LYS A 118 -16.53 -5.30 21.06
C LYS A 118 -17.25 -3.95 20.96
N ALA A 119 -16.81 -2.96 21.75
CA ALA A 119 -17.38 -1.61 21.74
C ALA A 119 -17.32 -0.96 20.34
N TYR A 120 -16.17 -1.08 19.66
CA TYR A 120 -16.01 -0.60 18.28
C TYR A 120 -16.98 -1.28 17.31
N LYS A 121 -17.15 -2.61 17.38
CA LYS A 121 -18.11 -3.34 16.53
C LYS A 121 -19.55 -2.94 16.79
N ASP A 122 -19.89 -2.61 18.03
CA ASP A 122 -21.22 -2.10 18.36
C ASP A 122 -21.45 -0.74 17.69
N ILE A 123 -20.44 0.14 17.67
CA ILE A 123 -20.51 1.43 16.96
C ILE A 123 -20.66 1.24 15.45
N VAL A 124 -19.78 0.48 14.82
CA VAL A 124 -19.84 0.24 13.36
C VAL A 124 -21.09 -0.53 12.96
N GLY A 125 -21.60 -1.42 13.81
CA GLY A 125 -22.82 -2.18 13.52
C GLY A 125 -24.05 -1.29 13.35
N GLU A 126 -24.10 -0.16 14.06
CA GLU A 126 -25.19 0.82 13.93
C GLU A 126 -24.92 1.82 12.79
N THR A 127 -23.67 2.27 12.61
CA THR A 127 -23.33 3.28 11.59
C THR A 127 -23.16 2.72 10.19
N LEU A 128 -22.71 1.46 10.06
CA LEU A 128 -22.22 0.82 8.83
C LEU A 128 -21.08 1.55 8.15
N ILE A 129 -20.35 2.36 8.92
CA ILE A 129 -19.29 3.22 8.43
C ILE A 129 -18.08 2.95 9.31
N ALA A 130 -17.03 2.44 8.70
CA ALA A 130 -15.74 2.17 9.35
C ALA A 130 -14.63 2.97 8.66
N GLU A 131 -14.72 3.10 7.34
CA GLU A 131 -13.77 3.78 6.47
C GLU A 131 -14.38 5.07 5.89
N ASN A 132 -13.54 5.93 5.32
CA ASN A 132 -13.98 7.18 4.67
C ASN A 132 -14.85 8.07 5.57
N ILE A 133 -14.45 8.20 6.84
CA ILE A 133 -15.05 9.15 7.78
C ILE A 133 -14.45 10.54 7.59
N LYS A 134 -15.21 11.57 7.97
CA LYS A 134 -14.83 12.97 7.87
C LYS A 134 -15.44 13.74 9.03
N PHE A 135 -14.69 14.65 9.64
CA PHE A 135 -15.27 15.61 10.59
C PHE A 135 -15.96 16.75 9.83
N LYS A 136 -17.10 17.22 10.35
CA LYS A 136 -17.82 18.35 9.75
C LYS A 136 -16.91 19.58 9.66
N GLY A 137 -17.03 20.30 8.56
CA GLY A 137 -16.19 21.46 8.25
C GLY A 137 -14.81 21.13 7.64
N ASP A 138 -14.34 19.88 7.69
CA ASP A 138 -13.09 19.53 7.01
C ASP A 138 -13.28 19.54 5.47
N LYS A 139 -12.19 19.67 4.70
CA LYS A 139 -12.25 19.61 3.23
C LYS A 139 -12.10 18.19 2.67
N GLY A 140 -11.46 17.28 3.41
CA GLY A 140 -11.20 15.91 2.98
C GLY A 140 -11.65 14.87 3.99
N PHE A 141 -11.49 13.59 3.66
CA PHE A 141 -11.67 12.50 4.61
C PHE A 141 -10.58 12.54 5.67
N PHE A 142 -10.94 12.11 6.87
CA PHE A 142 -10.02 11.93 7.97
C PHE A 142 -8.96 10.90 7.60
N SER A 143 -7.73 11.13 8.04
CA SER A 143 -6.60 10.33 7.60
C SER A 143 -6.61 8.89 8.10
N ASN A 144 -7.37 8.57 9.15
CA ASN A 144 -7.50 7.22 9.69
C ASN A 144 -8.95 6.73 9.62
N ASN A 145 -9.15 5.44 9.91
CA ASN A 145 -10.47 4.84 10.00
C ASN A 145 -11.08 5.00 11.40
N LEU A 146 -12.35 4.62 11.55
CA LEU A 146 -13.08 4.77 12.80
C LEU A 146 -12.47 3.91 13.93
N GLU A 147 -11.99 2.69 13.63
CA GLU A 147 -11.33 1.83 14.63
C GLU A 147 -10.13 2.54 15.22
N SER A 148 -9.25 3.08 14.37
CA SER A 148 -8.04 3.77 14.79
C SER A 148 -8.38 5.04 15.55
N LEU A 149 -9.36 5.84 15.10
CA LEU A 149 -9.80 7.04 15.82
C LEU A 149 -10.25 6.71 17.25
N CYS A 150 -11.12 5.70 17.40
CA CYS A 150 -11.63 5.28 18.71
C CYS A 150 -10.50 4.70 19.57
N GLU A 151 -9.64 3.84 19.01
CA GLU A 151 -8.55 3.22 19.75
C GLU A 151 -7.51 4.25 20.21
N ASP A 152 -7.11 5.15 19.31
CA ASP A 152 -6.16 6.22 19.59
C ASP A 152 -6.70 7.16 20.64
N THR A 153 -8.00 7.51 20.57
CA THR A 153 -8.66 8.31 21.60
C THR A 153 -8.59 7.61 22.97
N VAL A 154 -8.95 6.32 23.04
CA VAL A 154 -8.84 5.55 24.30
C VAL A 154 -7.41 5.55 24.82
N LYS A 155 -6.41 5.23 23.99
CA LYS A 155 -5.01 5.12 24.41
C LYS A 155 -4.43 6.47 24.84
N MET A 156 -4.75 7.55 24.14
CA MET A 156 -4.31 8.91 24.46
C MET A 156 -4.95 9.41 25.76
N LEU A 157 -6.27 9.29 25.91
CA LEU A 157 -6.95 9.73 27.12
C LEU A 157 -6.63 8.87 28.34
N ARG A 158 -6.37 7.57 28.15
CA ARG A 158 -5.76 6.71 29.18
C ARG A 158 -4.40 7.24 29.63
N GLY A 159 -3.60 7.77 28.70
CA GLY A 159 -2.32 8.41 29.00
C GLY A 159 -2.49 9.65 29.87
N VAL A 160 -3.49 10.49 29.55
CA VAL A 160 -3.90 11.66 30.35
C VAL A 160 -4.29 11.25 31.77
N VAL A 161 -5.14 10.22 31.90
CA VAL A 161 -5.59 9.69 33.20
C VAL A 161 -4.41 9.16 34.03
N LYS A 162 -3.54 8.32 33.44
CA LYS A 162 -2.42 7.68 34.16
C LYS A 162 -1.29 8.63 34.54
N ALA A 163 -1.09 9.69 33.76
CA ALA A 163 -0.14 10.75 34.08
C ALA A 163 -0.75 11.85 34.97
N ASP A 164 -2.01 11.70 35.36
CA ASP A 164 -2.78 12.64 36.18
C ASP A 164 -2.69 14.09 35.69
N ILE A 165 -2.94 14.28 34.40
CA ILE A 165 -2.86 15.59 33.77
C ILE A 165 -4.17 16.35 34.01
N ASN A 166 -4.12 17.36 34.88
CA ASN A 166 -5.25 18.24 35.22
C ASN A 166 -5.12 19.65 34.65
N ASP A 167 -3.91 20.04 34.26
CA ASP A 167 -3.56 21.40 33.88
C ASP A 167 -3.52 21.56 32.34
N ALA A 168 -3.98 22.73 31.86
CA ALA A 168 -4.09 23.02 30.42
C ALA A 168 -2.73 23.10 29.72
N ASP A 169 -1.71 23.64 30.37
CA ASP A 169 -0.35 23.74 29.82
C ASP A 169 0.30 22.36 29.73
N LYS A 170 0.17 21.55 30.80
CA LYS A 170 0.63 20.16 30.81
C LYS A 170 -0.08 19.32 29.75
N LEU A 171 -1.38 19.52 29.55
CA LEU A 171 -2.16 18.82 28.54
C LEU A 171 -1.69 19.15 27.11
N THR A 172 -1.51 20.43 26.80
CA THR A 172 -0.96 20.90 25.53
C THR A 172 0.44 20.34 25.29
N LYS A 173 1.29 20.36 26.33
CA LYS A 173 2.66 19.79 26.28
C LYS A 173 2.63 18.28 26.03
N TYR A 174 1.69 17.56 26.64
CA TYR A 174 1.50 16.13 26.44
C TYR A 174 1.12 15.79 25.00
N PHE A 175 0.14 16.48 24.41
CA PHE A 175 -0.25 16.25 23.01
C PHE A 175 0.88 16.64 22.04
N ASN A 176 1.57 17.75 22.26
CA ASN A 176 2.73 18.15 21.46
C ASN A 176 3.88 17.13 21.50
N LYS A 177 4.19 16.58 22.69
CA LYS A 177 5.20 15.52 22.82
C LYS A 177 4.75 14.21 22.18
N SER A 178 3.46 13.90 22.25
CA SER A 178 2.89 12.73 21.57
C SER A 178 3.01 12.82 20.05
N LYS A 179 2.75 14.01 19.47
CA LYS A 179 2.99 14.31 18.04
C LYS A 179 4.46 14.13 17.66
N LYS A 180 5.40 14.61 18.49
CA LYS A 180 6.85 14.38 18.26
C LYS A 180 7.20 12.90 18.34
N LEU A 181 6.65 12.18 19.32
CA LEU A 181 6.93 10.77 19.53
C LEU A 181 6.52 9.91 18.33
N VAL A 182 5.30 10.07 17.80
CA VAL A 182 4.86 9.29 16.62
C VAL A 182 5.72 9.60 15.39
N ASN A 183 6.08 10.87 15.18
CA ASN A 183 6.99 11.29 14.12
C ASN A 183 8.35 10.61 14.23
N TRP A 184 8.98 10.67 15.40
CA TRP A 184 10.30 10.06 15.62
C TRP A 184 10.29 8.54 15.59
N LYS A 185 9.24 7.89 16.11
CA LYS A 185 9.06 6.44 15.94
C LYS A 185 9.02 6.07 14.46
N SER A 186 8.33 6.88 13.67
CA SER A 186 8.12 6.56 12.27
C SER A 186 9.33 6.85 11.39
N ILE A 187 10.01 7.97 11.63
CA ILE A 187 11.30 8.27 11.02
C ILE A 187 12.34 7.22 11.43
N GLY A 188 12.40 6.82 12.70
CA GLY A 188 13.32 5.78 13.16
C GLY A 188 13.05 4.42 12.53
N GLY A 189 11.78 4.02 12.42
CA GLY A 189 11.39 2.77 11.75
C GLY A 189 11.73 2.77 10.25
N LEU A 190 11.31 3.80 9.53
CA LEU A 190 11.58 3.93 8.08
C LEU A 190 13.08 4.14 7.79
N GLY A 191 13.78 4.87 8.65
CA GLY A 191 15.22 5.13 8.54
C GLY A 191 16.08 3.89 8.68
N VAL A 192 15.58 2.81 9.31
CA VAL A 192 16.24 1.50 9.32
C VAL A 192 15.78 0.64 8.15
N ILE A 193 14.47 0.61 7.86
CA ILE A 193 13.90 -0.28 6.84
C ILE A 193 14.32 0.13 5.43
N ILE A 194 14.35 1.42 5.10
CA ILE A 194 14.67 1.89 3.75
C ILE A 194 16.13 1.54 3.37
N PRO A 195 17.15 1.80 4.20
CA PRO A 195 18.51 1.36 3.91
C PRO A 195 18.64 -0.16 3.76
N LEU A 196 17.94 -0.96 4.58
CA LEU A 196 17.91 -2.41 4.43
C LEU A 196 17.24 -2.84 3.12
N ALA A 197 16.15 -2.20 2.73
CA ALA A 197 15.47 -2.43 1.46
C ALA A 197 16.38 -2.08 0.27
N LEU A 198 17.13 -0.98 0.36
CA LEU A 198 18.11 -0.57 -0.65
C LEU A 198 19.33 -1.51 -0.71
N SER A 199 19.77 -2.07 0.41
CA SER A 199 20.94 -2.96 0.44
C SER A 199 20.60 -4.40 0.06
N MET A 200 19.32 -4.80 0.14
CA MET A 200 18.88 -6.18 -0.09
C MET A 200 19.40 -6.77 -1.42
N GLN A 201 19.35 -6.01 -2.51
CA GLN A 201 19.83 -6.52 -3.80
C GLN A 201 21.35 -6.69 -3.82
N SER A 202 22.09 -5.72 -3.28
CA SER A 202 23.55 -5.78 -3.19
C SER A 202 24.01 -6.95 -2.32
N ILE A 203 23.33 -7.19 -1.20
CA ILE A 203 23.57 -8.32 -0.31
C ILE A 203 23.27 -9.64 -1.05
N ASN A 204 22.10 -9.75 -1.70
CA ASN A 204 21.73 -10.97 -2.43
C ASN A 204 22.77 -11.30 -3.51
N ARG A 205 23.19 -10.32 -4.31
CA ARG A 205 24.24 -10.52 -5.32
C ARG A 205 25.60 -10.87 -4.71
N TRP A 206 25.99 -10.21 -3.62
CA TRP A 206 27.23 -10.56 -2.93
C TRP A 206 27.25 -12.01 -2.44
N ILE A 207 26.14 -12.48 -1.86
CA ILE A 207 25.97 -13.88 -1.46
C ILE A 207 26.06 -14.79 -2.70
N THR A 208 25.35 -14.46 -3.78
CA THR A 208 25.41 -15.21 -5.04
C THR A 208 26.83 -15.29 -5.60
N TYR A 209 27.59 -14.19 -5.58
CA TYR A 209 28.98 -14.16 -6.03
C TYR A 209 29.91 -14.99 -5.16
N LYS A 210 29.73 -14.92 -3.84
CA LYS A 210 30.52 -15.73 -2.91
C LYS A 210 30.24 -17.23 -3.04
N GLN A 211 29.00 -17.61 -3.36
CA GLN A 211 28.58 -19.00 -3.48
C GLN A 211 28.83 -19.61 -4.87
N SER A 212 28.69 -18.82 -5.94
CA SER A 212 28.83 -19.28 -7.33
C SER A 212 30.21 -19.05 -7.95
N GLY A 213 31.04 -18.18 -7.34
CA GLY A 213 32.38 -17.84 -7.82
C GLY A 213 32.42 -17.11 -9.17
N ARG A 214 31.27 -16.70 -9.72
CA ARG A 214 31.14 -16.12 -11.07
C ARG A 214 30.37 -14.81 -11.03
N LYS A 215 30.86 -13.78 -11.72
CA LYS A 215 30.20 -12.48 -11.86
C LYS A 215 29.09 -12.57 -12.92
N GLY A 216 28.09 -11.68 -12.86
CA GLY A 216 27.00 -11.61 -13.85
C GLY A 216 25.61 -11.90 -13.30
N ALA A 217 24.57 -11.46 -14.02
CA ALA A 217 23.17 -11.74 -13.72
C ALA A 217 22.71 -13.10 -14.30
N PRO A 218 22.00 -13.95 -13.52
CA PRO A 218 21.52 -15.29 -13.95
C PRO A 218 20.36 -15.26 -14.96
N ILE A 219 20.27 -14.22 -15.79
CA ILE A 219 19.17 -13.98 -16.74
C ILE A 219 19.47 -14.64 -18.10
N TYR A 220 20.74 -14.89 -18.41
CA TYR A 220 21.15 -15.52 -19.67
C TYR A 220 21.09 -17.05 -19.57
N LYS A 221 20.60 -17.72 -20.64
CA LYS A 221 20.65 -19.20 -20.75
C LYS A 221 22.07 -19.76 -20.68
N ASP A 222 23.04 -18.91 -20.99
CA ASP A 222 24.46 -19.22 -21.03
C ASP A 222 25.18 -18.80 -19.74
N PHE A 223 24.43 -18.55 -18.65
CA PHE A 223 25.00 -18.23 -17.35
C PHE A 223 25.95 -19.36 -16.90
N GLY A 224 27.25 -19.06 -16.97
CA GLY A 224 28.32 -20.00 -16.66
C GLY A 224 28.88 -20.81 -17.83
N LYS A 225 28.59 -20.46 -19.09
CA LYS A 225 29.17 -21.14 -20.26
C LYS A 225 30.23 -20.34 -21.02
N ASP A 226 30.29 -19.01 -20.89
CA ASP A 226 31.32 -18.19 -21.53
C ASP A 226 32.09 -17.32 -20.52
N SER A 227 33.42 -17.31 -20.65
CA SER A 227 34.38 -16.60 -19.79
C SER A 227 34.63 -15.13 -20.16
N GLU A 228 33.92 -14.59 -21.16
CA GLU A 228 34.09 -13.20 -21.59
C GLU A 228 32.98 -12.31 -21.03
N HIS A 229 33.21 -11.78 -19.83
CA HIS A 229 32.56 -10.53 -19.47
C HIS A 229 33.06 -9.44 -20.42
N LYS A 230 32.28 -9.13 -21.47
CA LYS A 230 32.52 -7.94 -22.30
C LYS A 230 32.56 -6.73 -21.38
N GLU A 231 33.75 -6.15 -21.18
CA GLU A 231 33.87 -4.88 -20.47
C GLU A 231 33.09 -3.80 -21.23
N LEU A 232 32.07 -3.23 -20.59
CA LEU A 232 31.30 -2.12 -21.16
C LEU A 232 32.23 -0.95 -21.51
N SER A 233 32.16 -0.49 -22.76
CA SER A 233 32.84 0.73 -23.21
C SER A 233 32.43 1.93 -22.35
N SER A 234 33.30 2.94 -22.23
CA SER A 234 33.05 4.15 -21.44
C SER A 234 31.77 4.90 -21.87
N LYS A 235 31.38 4.79 -23.14
CA LYS A 235 30.12 5.35 -23.68
C LYS A 235 28.90 4.54 -23.23
N ASP A 236 28.99 3.22 -23.25
CA ASP A 236 27.92 2.31 -22.79
C ASP A 236 27.72 2.39 -21.28
N LYS A 237 28.78 2.59 -20.50
CA LYS A 237 28.71 2.84 -19.05
C LYS A 237 27.95 4.14 -18.74
N LYS A 238 28.22 5.22 -19.49
CA LYS A 238 27.50 6.50 -19.34
C LYS A 238 26.02 6.38 -19.72
N GLU A 239 25.72 5.68 -20.81
CA GLU A 239 24.34 5.47 -21.25
C GLU A 239 23.56 4.54 -20.31
N LEU A 240 24.20 3.47 -19.81
CA LEU A 240 23.62 2.59 -18.80
C LEU A 240 23.32 3.35 -17.50
N LEU A 241 24.24 4.20 -17.05
CA LEU A 241 24.03 5.06 -15.88
C LEU A 241 22.87 6.03 -16.09
N ALA A 242 22.77 6.69 -17.26
CA ALA A 242 21.64 7.55 -17.59
C ALA A 242 20.31 6.77 -17.60
N GLN A 243 20.28 5.57 -18.20
CA GLN A 243 19.11 4.72 -18.21
C GLN A 243 18.72 4.24 -16.81
N LYS A 244 19.69 3.97 -15.91
CA LYS A 244 19.41 3.62 -14.51
C LYS A 244 18.65 4.74 -13.80
N PHE A 245 19.05 5.99 -13.99
CA PHE A 245 18.33 7.14 -13.44
C PHE A 245 16.92 7.27 -14.00
N VAL A 246 16.72 7.04 -15.30
CA VAL A 246 15.39 7.05 -15.92
C VAL A 246 14.52 5.92 -15.36
N SER A 247 15.04 4.71 -15.25
CA SER A 247 14.34 3.56 -14.69
C SER A 247 13.95 3.78 -13.22
N ILE A 248 14.89 4.21 -12.38
CA ILE A 248 14.62 4.57 -10.97
C ILE A 248 13.58 5.69 -10.90
N GLY A 249 13.73 6.73 -11.73
CA GLY A 249 12.77 7.83 -11.83
C GLY A 249 11.37 7.37 -12.23
N SER A 250 11.26 6.42 -13.17
CA SER A 250 9.98 5.84 -13.57
C SER A 250 9.33 5.03 -12.45
N MET A 251 10.13 4.28 -11.67
CA MET A 251 9.66 3.53 -10.51
C MET A 251 9.14 4.46 -9.41
N ILE A 252 9.89 5.53 -9.10
CA ILE A 252 9.45 6.59 -8.17
C ILE A 252 8.20 7.29 -8.69
N GLY A 253 8.12 7.55 -10.00
CA GLY A 253 6.95 8.15 -10.65
C GLY A 253 5.69 7.28 -10.51
N VAL A 254 5.80 5.97 -10.75
CA VAL A 254 4.70 5.01 -10.57
C VAL A 254 4.29 4.93 -9.09
N CYS A 255 5.26 4.90 -8.16
CA CYS A 255 4.96 4.97 -6.73
C CYS A 255 4.20 6.25 -6.38
N GLY A 256 4.70 7.41 -6.83
CA GLY A 256 4.05 8.70 -6.64
C GLY A 256 2.62 8.70 -7.15
N LEU A 257 2.39 8.25 -8.40
CA LEU A 257 1.05 8.16 -8.97
C LEU A 257 0.14 7.21 -8.20
N SER A 258 0.66 6.07 -7.74
CA SER A 258 -0.10 5.12 -6.91
C SER A 258 -0.54 5.70 -5.57
N MET A 259 0.24 6.65 -5.05
CA MET A 259 -0.04 7.35 -3.78
C MET A 259 -0.88 8.62 -3.99
N PHE A 260 -0.74 9.35 -5.11
CA PHE A 260 -1.47 10.59 -5.42
C PHE A 260 -2.96 10.39 -5.71
N MET A 261 -3.41 9.15 -5.91
CA MET A 261 -4.83 8.84 -6.16
C MET A 261 -5.68 8.97 -4.90
N ASP A 262 -5.08 8.74 -3.73
CA ASP A 262 -5.61 9.12 -2.44
C ASP A 262 -4.89 10.41 -2.04
N ARG A 263 -5.58 11.49 -1.70
CA ARG A 263 -4.92 12.75 -1.35
C ARG A 263 -4.72 12.87 0.18
N PRO A 264 -3.68 12.29 0.82
CA PRO A 264 -3.31 12.73 2.16
C PRO A 264 -2.07 13.61 2.12
N VAL A 265 -2.01 14.53 3.08
CA VAL A 265 -0.93 15.46 3.38
C VAL A 265 0.42 14.70 3.44
N TRP A 266 1.43 15.14 2.69
CA TRP A 266 2.77 14.53 2.57
C TRP A 266 3.42 14.12 3.91
N LYS A 267 3.10 14.83 5.00
CA LYS A 267 3.60 14.55 6.35
C LYS A 267 3.07 13.23 6.94
N ASN A 268 1.84 12.83 6.58
CA ASN A 268 1.18 11.66 7.16
C ASN A 268 1.63 10.34 6.51
N ILE A 269 2.27 10.40 5.35
CA ILE A 269 2.81 9.24 4.62
C ILE A 269 3.96 8.59 5.40
N PHE A 270 4.76 9.41 6.09
CA PHE A 270 5.90 8.94 6.87
C PHE A 270 5.52 8.52 8.29
N GLN A 271 4.29 8.79 8.74
CA GLN A 271 3.82 8.42 10.08
C GLN A 271 3.17 7.02 10.06
N PHE A 272 3.66 6.09 10.88
CA PHE A 272 2.98 4.80 11.07
C PHE A 272 1.65 5.02 11.78
N LYS A 273 0.62 4.34 11.27
CA LYS A 273 -0.74 4.30 11.86
C LYS A 273 -0.98 3.02 12.67
N GLY A 274 0.05 2.18 12.80
CA GLY A 274 0.00 0.91 13.51
C GLY A 274 1.39 0.28 13.61
N ILE A 275 1.46 -0.92 14.18
CA ILE A 275 2.73 -1.68 14.28
C ILE A 275 3.21 -2.12 12.89
N PHE A 276 2.29 -2.35 11.97
CA PHE A 276 2.59 -2.68 10.59
C PHE A 276 2.69 -1.40 9.73
N PRO A 277 3.55 -1.41 8.69
CA PRO A 277 3.60 -0.33 7.72
C PRO A 277 2.24 -0.15 7.05
N THR A 278 1.85 1.11 6.86
CA THR A 278 0.67 1.46 6.06
C THR A 278 0.90 1.07 4.60
N MET A 279 -0.17 1.04 3.80
CA MET A 279 -0.05 0.71 2.38
C MET A 279 0.92 1.67 1.65
N ASP A 280 0.87 2.96 1.98
CA ASP A 280 1.77 3.97 1.43
C ASP A 280 3.23 3.76 1.85
N GLN A 281 3.47 3.37 3.10
CA GLN A 281 4.81 3.02 3.57
C GLN A 281 5.33 1.75 2.88
N ALA A 282 4.47 0.74 2.68
CA ALA A 282 4.82 -0.46 1.95
C ALA A 282 5.14 -0.16 0.48
N ARG A 283 4.42 0.77 -0.16
CA ARG A 283 4.73 1.28 -1.51
C ARG A 283 6.12 1.94 -1.55
N ILE A 284 6.44 2.79 -0.57
CA ILE A 284 7.77 3.42 -0.46
C ILE A 284 8.87 2.37 -0.26
N ILE A 285 8.67 1.43 0.67
CA ILE A 285 9.66 0.37 0.97
C ILE A 285 9.90 -0.49 -0.27
N SER A 286 8.84 -0.95 -0.95
CA SER A 286 9.00 -1.72 -2.20
C SER A 286 9.61 -0.91 -3.33
N THR A 287 9.31 0.39 -3.41
CA THR A 287 9.96 1.29 -4.36
C THR A 287 11.46 1.35 -4.12
N ALA A 288 11.89 1.48 -2.85
CA ALA A 288 13.30 1.42 -2.49
C ALA A 288 13.93 0.07 -2.87
N THR A 289 13.27 -1.05 -2.57
CA THR A 289 13.75 -2.38 -2.97
C THR A 289 13.89 -2.52 -4.48
N PHE A 290 12.89 -2.11 -5.27
CA PHE A 290 12.89 -2.27 -6.72
C PHE A 290 13.84 -1.28 -7.41
N ALA A 291 13.91 -0.04 -6.94
CA ALA A 291 14.89 0.93 -7.40
C ALA A 291 16.33 0.43 -7.17
N SER A 292 16.60 -0.23 -6.03
CA SER A 292 17.90 -0.87 -5.80
C SER A 292 18.21 -1.96 -6.84
N ARG A 293 17.22 -2.78 -7.22
CA ARG A 293 17.40 -3.77 -8.29
C ARG A 293 17.76 -3.14 -9.63
N MET A 294 17.14 -2.02 -9.96
CA MET A 294 17.47 -1.25 -11.16
C MET A 294 18.87 -0.62 -11.06
N ALA A 295 19.24 -0.05 -9.90
CA ALA A 295 20.55 0.58 -9.68
C ALA A 295 21.72 -0.40 -9.81
N VAL A 296 21.53 -1.63 -9.35
CA VAL A 296 22.57 -2.66 -9.31
C VAL A 296 22.69 -3.44 -10.63
N SER A 297 21.76 -3.27 -11.59
CA SER A 297 21.84 -3.92 -12.92
C SER A 297 23.20 -3.71 -13.61
N GLU A 298 23.73 -4.75 -14.24
CA GLU A 298 25.06 -4.75 -14.87
C GLU A 298 25.00 -4.43 -16.36
N ASP A 299 23.86 -4.64 -17.02
CA ASP A 299 23.68 -4.36 -18.44
C ASP A 299 22.32 -3.71 -18.78
N LYS A 300 22.17 -3.21 -20.01
CA LYS A 300 20.97 -2.51 -20.48
C LYS A 300 19.75 -3.45 -20.63
N ASN A 301 19.98 -4.74 -20.93
CA ASN A 301 18.92 -5.73 -21.11
C ASN A 301 18.34 -6.16 -19.75
N GLU A 302 19.19 -6.46 -18.76
CA GLU A 302 18.87 -6.67 -17.36
C GLU A 302 18.17 -5.45 -16.78
N LEU A 303 18.67 -4.23 -17.02
CA LEU A 303 18.02 -3.01 -16.54
C LEU A 303 16.60 -2.87 -17.10
N ARG A 304 16.41 -3.07 -18.41
CA ARG A 304 15.10 -2.95 -19.05
C ARG A 304 14.14 -4.03 -18.56
N GLU A 305 14.60 -5.27 -18.44
CA GLU A 305 13.80 -6.38 -17.94
C GLU A 305 13.41 -6.15 -16.46
N ALA A 306 14.36 -5.77 -15.62
CA ALA A 306 14.11 -5.41 -14.23
C ALA A 306 13.12 -4.25 -14.14
N THR A 307 13.29 -3.20 -14.95
CA THR A 307 12.37 -2.04 -14.96
C THR A 307 10.94 -2.47 -15.26
N VAL A 308 10.73 -3.20 -16.36
CA VAL A 308 9.40 -3.65 -16.79
C VAL A 308 8.78 -4.61 -15.79
N ARG A 309 9.53 -5.63 -15.37
CA ARG A 309 9.09 -6.63 -14.40
C ARG A 309 8.73 -5.98 -13.07
N ASP A 310 9.58 -5.10 -12.56
CA ASP A 310 9.45 -4.58 -11.20
C ASP A 310 8.37 -3.50 -11.12
N ILE A 311 8.19 -2.69 -12.17
CA ILE A 311 7.02 -1.81 -12.30
C ILE A 311 5.74 -2.65 -12.41
N ALA A 312 5.71 -3.72 -13.21
CA ALA A 312 4.53 -4.56 -13.35
C ALA A 312 4.18 -5.28 -12.03
N THR A 313 5.19 -5.80 -11.34
CA THR A 313 5.04 -6.45 -10.01
C THR A 313 4.54 -5.44 -8.98
N PHE A 314 5.14 -4.25 -8.92
CA PHE A 314 4.67 -3.18 -8.04
C PHE A 314 3.22 -2.83 -8.34
N SER A 315 2.91 -2.61 -9.61
CA SER A 315 1.58 -2.20 -10.04
C SER A 315 0.53 -3.24 -9.67
N SER A 316 0.84 -4.52 -9.89
CA SER A 316 -0.01 -5.66 -9.56
C SER A 316 -0.36 -5.71 -8.09
N PHE A 317 0.66 -5.62 -7.21
CA PHE A 317 0.45 -5.73 -5.76
C PHE A 317 -0.18 -4.49 -5.12
N TYR A 318 0.16 -3.29 -5.59
CA TYR A 318 -0.10 -2.07 -4.83
C TYR A 318 -1.31 -1.26 -5.30
N PHE A 319 -1.84 -1.49 -6.51
CA PHE A 319 -3.03 -0.77 -6.97
C PHE A 319 -3.87 -1.48 -8.05
N LEU A 320 -3.31 -2.34 -8.93
CA LEU A 320 -4.13 -3.06 -9.91
C LEU A 320 -5.09 -4.04 -9.25
N GLY A 321 -4.62 -4.76 -8.22
CA GLY A 321 -5.44 -5.67 -7.44
C GLY A 321 -6.69 -5.02 -6.84
N ASP A 322 -6.57 -3.77 -6.39
CA ASP A 322 -7.71 -3.00 -5.85
C ASP A 322 -8.72 -2.67 -6.95
N TYR A 323 -8.28 -2.37 -8.17
CA TYR A 323 -9.20 -2.18 -9.29
C TYR A 323 -9.91 -3.46 -9.70
N VAL A 324 -9.21 -4.59 -9.65
CA VAL A 324 -9.84 -5.91 -9.88
C VAL A 324 -10.90 -6.19 -8.82
N ALA A 325 -10.59 -5.96 -7.54
CA ALA A 325 -11.56 -6.10 -6.45
C ALA A 325 -12.78 -5.18 -6.65
N LYS A 326 -12.56 -3.90 -7.01
CA LYS A 326 -13.65 -2.96 -7.32
C LYS A 326 -14.47 -3.41 -8.53
N GLY A 327 -13.82 -3.99 -9.54
CA GLY A 327 -14.48 -4.49 -10.75
C GLY A 327 -15.40 -5.67 -10.44
N ILE A 328 -14.88 -6.65 -9.70
CA ILE A 328 -15.65 -7.81 -9.21
C ILE A 328 -16.80 -7.33 -8.32
N ALA A 329 -16.55 -6.40 -7.40
CA ALA A 329 -17.60 -5.84 -6.55
C ALA A 329 -18.69 -5.14 -7.36
N THR A 330 -18.34 -4.36 -8.39
CA THR A 330 -19.30 -3.68 -9.27
C THR A 330 -20.17 -4.70 -10.01
N PHE A 331 -19.56 -5.80 -10.47
CA PHE A 331 -20.29 -6.89 -11.14
C PHE A 331 -21.22 -7.63 -10.17
N LEU A 332 -20.76 -7.94 -8.95
CA LEU A 332 -21.57 -8.62 -7.93
C LEU A 332 -22.72 -7.74 -7.44
N GLU A 333 -22.51 -6.43 -7.26
CA GLU A 333 -23.60 -5.46 -7.00
C GLU A 333 -24.63 -5.49 -8.13
N HIS A 334 -24.18 -5.52 -9.40
CA HIS A 334 -25.09 -5.53 -10.54
C HIS A 334 -25.91 -6.82 -10.62
N LYS A 335 -25.28 -7.98 -10.38
CA LYS A 335 -25.93 -9.30 -10.41
C LYS A 335 -26.91 -9.48 -9.24
N ASN A 336 -26.59 -8.91 -8.09
CA ASN A 336 -27.41 -9.02 -6.87
C ASN A 336 -28.25 -7.77 -6.58
N LYS A 337 -28.55 -6.95 -7.59
CA LYS A 337 -29.40 -5.74 -7.45
C LYS A 337 -30.71 -6.00 -6.72
N HIS A 338 -31.35 -7.13 -7.01
CA HIS A 338 -32.62 -7.53 -6.41
C HIS A 338 -32.53 -7.83 -4.91
N LYS A 339 -31.32 -8.06 -4.38
CA LYS A 339 -31.06 -8.35 -2.97
C LYS A 339 -30.58 -7.13 -2.17
N GLY A 340 -30.44 -5.96 -2.80
CA GLY A 340 -30.02 -4.73 -2.12
C GLY A 340 -28.55 -4.71 -1.67
N VAL A 341 -27.69 -5.52 -2.29
CA VAL A 341 -26.27 -5.65 -1.92
C VAL A 341 -25.49 -4.39 -2.32
N HIS A 342 -24.83 -3.76 -1.35
CA HIS A 342 -23.95 -2.60 -1.56
C HIS A 342 -22.56 -2.90 -1.02
N LEU A 343 -21.60 -3.12 -1.93
CA LEU A 343 -20.19 -3.43 -1.65
C LEU A 343 -19.28 -2.23 -1.93
N ILE A 344 -19.77 -1.18 -2.59
CA ILE A 344 -18.99 -0.02 -3.01
C ILE A 344 -19.56 1.28 -2.41
N ASN A 345 -18.70 2.04 -1.73
CA ASN A 345 -18.96 3.43 -1.35
C ASN A 345 -18.59 4.36 -2.50
N ARG A 346 -19.52 5.24 -2.90
CA ARG A 346 -19.34 6.25 -3.95
C ARG A 346 -19.08 7.59 -3.29
N LEU A 347 -17.83 8.02 -3.37
CA LEU A 347 -17.31 9.20 -2.66
C LEU A 347 -17.74 10.52 -3.31
N LYS A 348 -18.23 10.47 -4.55
CA LYS A 348 -18.79 11.60 -5.31
C LYS A 348 -19.94 11.14 -6.19
N GLU A 349 -20.81 12.08 -6.53
CA GLU A 349 -21.89 11.90 -7.48
C GLU A 349 -21.36 11.43 -8.84
N ALA A 350 -22.10 10.51 -9.48
CA ALA A 350 -21.70 9.95 -10.76
C ALA A 350 -21.62 11.04 -11.83
N PRO A 351 -20.63 11.00 -12.74
CA PRO A 351 -20.56 11.92 -13.86
C PRO A 351 -21.81 11.73 -14.73
N GLY A 352 -22.28 12.82 -15.35
CA GLY A 352 -23.46 12.82 -16.22
C GLY A 352 -23.45 11.70 -17.28
N LYS A 353 -24.64 11.30 -17.74
CA LYS A 353 -24.82 10.17 -18.68
C LYS A 353 -23.96 10.31 -19.95
N ASP A 354 -23.65 11.53 -20.37
CA ASP A 354 -22.88 11.86 -21.58
C ASP A 354 -21.36 11.98 -21.35
N ALA A 355 -20.84 11.66 -20.16
CA ALA A 355 -19.41 11.72 -19.91
C ALA A 355 -18.64 10.64 -20.70
N ASN A 356 -17.47 11.02 -21.24
CA ASN A 356 -16.57 10.14 -22.00
C ASN A 356 -16.14 8.92 -21.15
N VAL A 357 -15.88 7.78 -21.80
CA VAL A 357 -15.52 6.50 -21.18
C VAL A 357 -14.31 6.64 -20.25
N PHE A 358 -13.29 7.39 -20.66
CA PHE A 358 -12.12 7.68 -19.81
C PHE A 358 -12.49 8.46 -18.54
N LYS A 359 -13.39 9.45 -18.65
CA LYS A 359 -13.85 10.26 -17.50
C LYS A 359 -14.70 9.41 -16.55
N LYS A 360 -15.52 8.50 -17.08
CA LYS A 360 -16.29 7.51 -16.30
C LYS A 360 -15.37 6.52 -15.59
N PHE A 361 -14.35 5.99 -16.28
CA PHE A 361 -13.34 5.10 -15.70
C PHE A 361 -12.53 5.81 -14.61
N TRP A 362 -12.04 7.02 -14.88
CA TRP A 362 -11.28 7.81 -13.90
C TRP A 362 -12.11 8.14 -12.67
N HIS A 363 -13.38 8.50 -12.86
CA HIS A 363 -14.31 8.73 -11.76
C HIS A 363 -14.54 7.45 -10.95
N TRP A 364 -14.75 6.32 -11.61
CA TRP A 364 -14.90 5.03 -10.94
C TRP A 364 -13.64 4.66 -10.16
N ALA A 365 -12.46 4.75 -10.77
CA ALA A 365 -11.19 4.41 -10.13
C ALA A 365 -10.92 5.26 -8.87
N LYS A 366 -11.23 6.56 -8.94
CA LYS A 366 -10.89 7.56 -7.91
C LYS A 366 -11.97 7.82 -6.87
N HIS A 367 -13.24 7.74 -7.25
CA HIS A 367 -14.37 8.14 -6.42
C HIS A 367 -15.24 6.96 -6.00
N THR A 368 -14.68 5.75 -6.05
CA THR A 368 -15.30 4.57 -5.46
C THR A 368 -14.32 3.85 -4.54
N SER A 369 -14.82 3.33 -3.42
CA SER A 369 -14.06 2.53 -2.46
C SER A 369 -14.82 1.24 -2.17
N LEU A 370 -14.12 0.12 -2.02
CA LEU A 370 -14.74 -1.12 -1.55
C LEU A 370 -15.08 -0.96 -0.06
N LYS A 371 -16.33 -1.27 0.31
CA LYS A 371 -16.79 -1.24 1.70
C LYS A 371 -16.01 -2.20 2.56
N SER A 372 -15.60 -1.76 3.75
CA SER A 372 -14.89 -2.55 4.76
C SER A 372 -15.72 -3.79 5.19
N SER A 373 -15.07 -4.85 5.69
CA SER A 373 -15.81 -6.04 6.18
C SER A 373 -16.69 -5.72 7.37
N ASP A 374 -16.34 -4.68 8.12
CA ASP A 374 -17.08 -4.23 9.29
C ASP A 374 -18.29 -3.39 8.89
N GLU A 375 -18.26 -2.73 7.72
CA GLU A 375 -19.37 -1.96 7.15
C GLU A 375 -20.52 -2.84 6.61
N LEU A 376 -20.28 -4.14 6.45
CA LEU A 376 -21.24 -5.08 5.89
C LEU A 376 -22.04 -5.76 7.01
N LYS A 377 -23.38 -5.62 6.96
CA LYS A 377 -24.30 -6.19 7.95
C LYS A 377 -24.35 -7.72 7.89
N THR A 378 -24.53 -8.27 6.70
CA THR A 378 -24.85 -9.70 6.54
C THR A 378 -23.60 -10.56 6.31
N ILE A 379 -23.68 -11.84 6.71
CA ILE A 379 -22.63 -12.82 6.45
C ILE A 379 -22.48 -13.04 4.93
N GLU A 380 -23.57 -12.96 4.18
CA GLU A 380 -23.57 -13.10 2.72
C GLU A 380 -22.78 -11.98 2.04
N ASP A 381 -22.99 -10.72 2.45
CA ASP A 381 -22.24 -9.58 1.92
C ASP A 381 -20.74 -9.69 2.25
N LYS A 382 -20.42 -10.13 3.47
CA LYS A 382 -19.01 -10.39 3.87
C LYS A 382 -18.38 -11.47 3.00
N ARG A 383 -19.10 -12.54 2.67
CA ARG A 383 -18.63 -13.58 1.73
C ARG A 383 -18.41 -13.02 0.32
N LEU A 384 -19.30 -12.15 -0.17
CA LEU A 384 -19.11 -11.47 -1.47
C LEU A 384 -17.88 -10.57 -1.49
N ARG A 385 -17.62 -9.84 -0.40
CA ARG A 385 -16.36 -9.09 -0.23
C ARG A 385 -15.15 -10.02 -0.19
N THR A 386 -15.22 -11.14 0.51
CA THR A 386 -14.15 -12.15 0.51
C THR A 386 -13.85 -12.64 -0.90
N ILE A 387 -14.86 -12.86 -1.74
CA ILE A 387 -14.66 -13.20 -3.16
C ILE A 387 -13.91 -12.10 -3.92
N CYS A 388 -14.24 -10.82 -3.67
CA CYS A 388 -13.51 -9.70 -4.28
C CYS A 388 -12.03 -9.68 -3.84
N GLN A 389 -11.75 -9.97 -2.57
CA GLN A 389 -10.39 -10.05 -2.04
C GLN A 389 -9.62 -11.26 -2.56
N ILE A 390 -10.28 -12.42 -2.69
CA ILE A 390 -9.71 -13.61 -3.34
C ILE A 390 -9.37 -13.28 -4.80
N GLY A 391 -10.27 -12.60 -5.52
CA GLY A 391 -10.01 -12.15 -6.89
C GLY A 391 -8.79 -11.25 -7.00
N ASN A 392 -8.60 -10.31 -6.07
CA ASN A 392 -7.38 -9.49 -5.97
C ASN A 392 -6.13 -10.37 -5.77
N ILE A 393 -6.15 -11.27 -4.79
CA ILE A 393 -5.01 -12.15 -4.48
C ILE A 393 -4.67 -13.04 -5.68
N VAL A 394 -5.68 -13.70 -6.26
CA VAL A 394 -5.50 -14.59 -7.44
C VAL A 394 -4.96 -13.81 -8.62
N PHE A 395 -5.49 -12.62 -8.91
CA PHE A 395 -4.96 -11.76 -9.97
C PHE A 395 -3.51 -11.38 -9.71
N SER A 396 -3.17 -10.97 -8.48
CA SER A 396 -1.81 -10.62 -8.10
C SER A 396 -0.85 -11.81 -8.26
N LEU A 397 -1.26 -13.00 -7.81
CA LEU A 397 -0.47 -14.22 -7.93
C LEU A 397 -0.29 -14.65 -9.39
N LEU A 398 -1.34 -14.60 -10.22
CA LEU A 398 -1.25 -14.91 -11.65
C LEU A 398 -0.40 -13.88 -12.40
N SER A 399 -0.51 -12.60 -12.04
CA SER A 399 0.32 -11.54 -12.59
C SER A 399 1.80 -11.84 -12.36
N LEU A 400 2.17 -12.20 -11.13
CA LEU A 400 3.55 -12.53 -10.80
C LEU A 400 4.04 -13.88 -11.33
N GLY A 401 3.22 -14.92 -11.23
CA GLY A 401 3.63 -16.28 -11.56
C GLY A 401 3.62 -16.58 -13.05
N VAL A 402 2.76 -15.90 -13.81
CA VAL A 402 2.46 -16.27 -15.20
C VAL A 402 2.64 -15.08 -16.14
N PHE A 403 1.89 -13.99 -15.95
CA PHE A 403 1.85 -12.91 -16.95
C PHE A 403 3.17 -12.15 -17.06
N ILE A 404 3.74 -11.75 -15.91
CA ILE A 404 5.00 -10.99 -15.89
C ILE A 404 6.16 -11.83 -16.46
N PRO A 405 6.39 -13.10 -16.03
CA PRO A 405 7.43 -13.95 -16.60
C PRO A 405 7.27 -14.24 -18.10
N ILE A 406 6.05 -14.46 -18.58
CA ILE A 406 5.80 -14.72 -20.02
C ILE A 406 6.11 -13.46 -20.83
N TYR A 407 5.62 -12.30 -20.38
CA TYR A 407 5.86 -11.04 -21.08
C TYR A 407 7.34 -10.67 -21.11
N THR A 408 8.06 -10.81 -19.99
CA THR A 408 9.49 -10.52 -19.94
C THR A 408 10.29 -11.49 -20.82
N ARG A 409 10.06 -12.80 -20.70
CA ARG A 409 10.76 -13.81 -21.52
C ARG A 409 10.50 -13.65 -23.01
N SER A 410 9.25 -13.39 -23.42
CA SER A 410 8.91 -13.20 -24.83
C SER A 410 9.66 -12.02 -25.45
N LYS A 411 9.75 -10.89 -24.72
CA LYS A 411 10.43 -9.69 -25.20
C LYS A 411 11.96 -9.82 -25.15
N THR A 412 12.50 -10.49 -24.13
CA THR A 412 13.93 -10.77 -23.99
C THR A 412 14.41 -11.72 -25.08
N ASN A 413 13.68 -12.82 -25.34
CA ASN A 413 14.02 -13.76 -26.41
C ASN A 413 13.98 -13.12 -27.80
N LYS A 414 12.97 -12.29 -28.08
CA LYS A 414 12.87 -11.59 -29.38
C LYS A 414 14.05 -10.64 -29.61
N LYS A 415 14.46 -9.90 -28.58
CA LYS A 415 15.58 -8.95 -28.70
C LYS A 415 16.95 -9.60 -28.66
N HIS A 416 17.13 -10.69 -27.91
CA HIS A 416 18.36 -11.48 -27.96
C HIS A 416 18.53 -12.11 -29.35
N ALA A 417 17.43 -12.55 -29.99
CA ALA A 417 17.45 -13.00 -31.37
C ALA A 417 17.81 -11.85 -32.34
N GLU A 418 17.27 -10.63 -32.14
CA GLU A 418 17.65 -9.45 -32.93
C GLU A 418 19.12 -9.05 -32.71
N GLU A 419 19.65 -9.15 -31.50
CA GLU A 419 21.03 -8.81 -31.14
C GLU A 419 22.03 -9.85 -31.69
N LEU A 420 21.72 -11.14 -31.57
CA LEU A 420 22.46 -12.22 -32.24
C LEU A 420 22.40 -12.08 -33.77
N ALA A 421 21.24 -11.72 -34.34
CA ALA A 421 21.11 -11.51 -35.77
C ALA A 421 21.97 -10.32 -36.24
N LYS A 422 22.03 -9.23 -35.48
CA LYS A 422 22.93 -8.10 -35.76
C LYS A 422 24.40 -8.47 -35.62
N LEU A 423 24.77 -9.18 -34.56
CA LEU A 423 26.15 -9.66 -34.37
C LEU A 423 26.57 -10.64 -35.46
N ASN A 424 25.66 -11.51 -35.91
CA ASN A 424 25.91 -12.41 -37.02
C ASN A 424 25.97 -11.65 -38.35
N ALA A 425 25.17 -10.61 -38.55
CA ALA A 425 25.26 -9.73 -39.71
C ALA A 425 26.57 -8.92 -39.73
N GLU A 426 27.03 -8.41 -38.59
CA GLU A 426 28.31 -7.71 -38.44
C GLU A 426 29.51 -8.66 -38.59
N LYS A 427 29.43 -9.87 -38.03
CA LYS A 427 30.43 -10.92 -38.25
C LYS A 427 30.48 -11.33 -39.72
N ASN A 428 29.32 -11.51 -40.37
CA ASN A 428 29.27 -11.83 -41.80
C ASN A 428 29.77 -10.66 -42.67
N ALA A 429 29.53 -9.42 -42.28
CA ALA A 429 30.08 -8.24 -42.96
C ALA A 429 31.62 -8.13 -42.80
N ASN A 430 32.15 -8.41 -41.60
CA ASN A 430 33.59 -8.42 -41.34
C ASN A 430 34.30 -9.65 -41.92
N SER A 431 33.61 -10.79 -42.02
CA SER A 431 34.10 -11.98 -42.73
C SER A 431 34.04 -11.77 -44.25
N ALA A 432 33.06 -11.02 -44.78
CA ALA A 432 33.01 -10.63 -46.19
C ALA A 432 34.10 -9.61 -46.56
N SER A 433 34.47 -8.69 -45.66
CA SER A 433 35.61 -7.79 -45.89
C SER A 433 36.96 -8.50 -45.83
N ASN A 434 37.09 -9.59 -45.05
CA ASN A 434 38.30 -10.42 -45.01
C ASN A 434 38.35 -11.49 -46.13
N ALA A 435 37.20 -11.93 -46.64
CA ALA A 435 37.12 -12.84 -47.79
C ALA A 435 37.33 -12.13 -49.15
N ALA A 436 37.15 -10.80 -49.22
CA ALA A 436 37.46 -10.03 -50.42
C ALA A 436 38.98 -9.87 -50.70
N ALA A 437 39.84 -10.26 -49.76
CA ALA A 437 41.30 -10.22 -49.90
C ALA A 437 41.93 -11.58 -50.26
N SER A 438 41.16 -12.66 -50.34
CA SER A 438 41.68 -13.98 -50.69
C SER A 438 40.67 -14.82 -51.46
N SER A 439 41.12 -15.36 -52.60
CA SER A 439 40.46 -16.32 -53.49
C SER A 439 39.47 -15.77 -54.54
N ALA A 440 40.08 -15.35 -55.65
CA ALA A 440 39.59 -15.78 -56.96
C ALA A 440 39.61 -17.32 -57.07
N SER A 441 38.66 -17.86 -57.83
CA SER A 441 38.53 -19.22 -58.40
C SER A 441 37.51 -20.17 -57.74
N GLY A 442 36.60 -20.69 -58.58
CA GLY A 442 35.90 -21.96 -58.37
C GLY A 442 34.38 -21.87 -58.21
N SER A 443 33.64 -22.54 -59.10
CA SER A 443 32.20 -22.47 -59.39
C SER A 443 31.31 -23.49 -58.66
N THR A 444 29.98 -23.20 -58.64
CA THR A 444 28.77 -24.10 -58.63
C THR A 444 28.56 -25.02 -57.41
N ASP A 445 27.38 -25.32 -56.85
CA ASP A 445 25.96 -25.21 -57.25
C ASP A 445 25.02 -25.32 -56.01
N ALA A 446 23.72 -25.09 -56.22
CA ALA A 446 22.62 -24.86 -55.26
C ALA A 446 22.04 -26.07 -54.48
N ALA A 447 21.36 -25.80 -53.35
CA ALA A 447 20.00 -26.31 -52.99
C ALA A 447 19.53 -25.80 -51.60
N GLY A 448 18.29 -25.29 -51.51
CA GLY A 448 17.68 -24.76 -50.29
C GLY A 448 16.68 -25.72 -49.62
N ILE A 449 16.42 -25.53 -48.32
CA ILE A 449 15.33 -26.17 -47.57
C ILE A 449 14.74 -25.15 -46.57
N SER A 450 13.41 -25.05 -46.55
CA SER A 450 12.60 -24.11 -45.76
C SER A 450 12.36 -24.59 -44.33
N SER A 451 12.31 -23.67 -43.36
CA SER A 451 12.23 -23.96 -41.91
C SER A 451 10.99 -23.36 -41.24
N THR A 452 9.79 -23.77 -41.68
CA THR A 452 8.52 -23.37 -41.05
C THR A 452 7.89 -24.43 -40.12
N ASP A 453 8.48 -25.62 -40.01
CA ASP A 453 7.91 -26.74 -39.22
C ASP A 453 8.46 -26.94 -37.79
N GLU A 454 9.47 -26.18 -37.35
CA GLU A 454 10.03 -26.32 -35.98
C GLU A 454 9.26 -25.59 -34.88
N PHE A 455 8.47 -24.55 -35.22
CA PHE A 455 7.77 -23.72 -34.23
C PHE A 455 6.63 -24.48 -33.52
N SER A 456 5.91 -25.33 -34.26
CA SER A 456 4.75 -26.08 -33.74
C SER A 456 5.15 -27.26 -32.85
N LYS A 457 6.34 -27.85 -33.07
CA LYS A 457 6.85 -28.97 -32.24
C LYS A 457 7.44 -28.53 -30.90
N ALA A 458 7.92 -27.29 -30.78
CA ALA A 458 8.47 -26.75 -29.53
C ALA A 458 7.38 -26.41 -28.48
N LEU A 459 6.13 -26.19 -28.91
CA LEU A 459 5.01 -25.81 -28.05
C LEU A 459 4.43 -26.96 -27.21
N ILE A 460 4.69 -28.21 -27.57
CA ILE A 460 4.06 -29.40 -26.94
C ILE A 460 4.95 -30.03 -25.85
N LYS A 461 6.24 -29.67 -25.77
CA LYS A 461 7.22 -30.40 -24.92
C LYS A 461 7.45 -29.82 -23.52
N ASP A 462 7.01 -28.60 -23.22
CA ASP A 462 7.31 -27.91 -21.95
C ASP A 462 6.13 -27.91 -20.96
N ASN A 463 5.60 -29.10 -20.65
CA ASN A 463 4.59 -29.30 -19.58
C ASN A 463 5.24 -29.54 -18.19
N THR A 464 6.55 -29.35 -18.08
CA THR A 464 7.38 -29.64 -16.90
C THR A 464 7.40 -28.48 -15.90
N ALA A 465 7.25 -27.24 -16.37
CA ALA A 465 7.28 -26.04 -15.51
C ALA A 465 6.00 -25.85 -14.67
N PHE A 466 4.88 -26.49 -15.07
CA PHE A 466 3.60 -26.40 -14.35
C PHE A 466 3.53 -27.39 -13.16
N LYS A 467 4.24 -28.53 -13.23
CA LYS A 467 4.26 -29.54 -12.15
C LYS A 467 5.20 -29.18 -10.99
N SER A 468 6.27 -28.40 -11.22
CA SER A 468 7.20 -28.01 -10.15
C SER A 468 6.64 -26.94 -9.21
N PHE A 469 5.51 -26.32 -9.54
CA PHE A 469 4.89 -25.28 -8.70
C PHE A 469 3.93 -25.83 -7.63
N PHE A 470 3.48 -27.08 -7.76
CA PHE A 470 2.54 -27.71 -6.82
C PHE A 470 3.18 -28.72 -5.86
N ASN A 471 4.48 -29.01 -5.98
CA ASN A 471 5.21 -29.96 -5.13
C ASN A 471 6.43 -29.32 -4.42
N SER A 472 6.25 -28.13 -3.82
CA SER A 472 7.22 -27.58 -2.86
C SER A 472 6.54 -27.15 -1.56
#